data_AF-A0A4Q1DEZ3-F1
#
_entry.id   AF-A0A4Q1DEZ3-F1
#
_cell.length_a   1.000
_cell.length_b   1.000
_cell.length_c   1.000
_cell.angle_alpha   90.00
_cell.angle_beta   90.00
_cell.angle_gamma   90.00
#
_symmetry.space_group_name_H-M   'P 1'
#
loop_
_entity.id
_entity.type
_entity.pdbx_description
1 polymer ?
#
loop_
_entity_poly.entity_id
_entity_poly.type
_entity_poly.pdbx_seq_one_letter_code
_entity_poly.pdbx_strand_id
1 'polypeptide(L)'
;MLSQNPKLKEIVAKKEEIYSFTSTVSHECFLKEEVLRFISIAGTIANSFPNVATSIDERILSHIMLRSVIENYIKIRYIFHDSSKTANRFDEILNSFRDEYSKLFNDIHSAYRSEIETPIIGWKTRPKAPNLKDMLSIIKDDLGESLDKSYFIYRIGSFDTHGNSLNALFNAVFDKDCNFPYLEIFSIIEHIADYYLSLFKRYSI
;
A
#
# COMPACT_ATOMS: atom_id res chain seq x y z
N MET A 1 2.80 22.84 2.76
CA MET A 1 1.44 22.97 3.31
C MET A 1 0.82 21.58 3.30
N LEU A 2 1.19 20.72 4.27
CA LEU A 2 0.50 19.43 4.45
C LEU A 2 -0.99 19.75 4.60
N SER A 3 -1.76 19.26 3.64
CA SER A 3 -3.03 19.81 3.14
C SER A 3 -4.08 20.08 4.23
N GLN A 4 -5.15 20.78 3.87
CA GLN A 4 -6.31 21.01 4.74
C GLN A 4 -6.97 19.73 5.29
N ASN A 5 -6.50 18.54 4.89
CA ASN A 5 -6.91 17.25 5.38
C ASN A 5 -6.58 17.07 6.89
N PRO A 6 -7.60 17.08 7.77
CA PRO A 6 -7.38 17.05 9.21
C PRO A 6 -6.76 15.72 9.69
N LYS A 7 -7.09 14.61 9.03
CA LYS A 7 -6.59 13.28 9.38
C LYS A 7 -5.12 13.10 9.02
N LEU A 8 -4.70 13.66 7.88
CA LEU A 8 -3.28 13.67 7.51
C LEU A 8 -2.46 14.52 8.50
N LYS A 9 -3.00 15.64 9.01
CA LYS A 9 -2.33 16.41 10.06
C LYS A 9 -2.21 15.63 11.37
N GLU A 10 -3.28 14.94 11.75
CA GLU A 10 -3.31 14.12 12.97
C GLU A 10 -2.28 12.98 12.92
N ILE A 11 -2.22 12.23 11.82
CA ILE A 11 -1.24 11.14 11.68
C ILE A 11 0.19 11.66 11.54
N VAL A 12 0.40 12.83 10.93
CA VAL A 12 1.72 13.49 10.91
C VAL A 12 2.17 13.87 12.32
N ALA A 13 1.26 14.30 13.20
CA ALA A 13 1.60 14.62 14.59
C ALA A 13 2.14 13.40 15.37
N LYS A 14 1.84 12.17 14.91
CA LYS A 14 2.37 10.92 15.48
C LYS A 14 3.79 10.56 15.03
N LYS A 15 4.39 11.33 14.11
CA LYS A 15 5.68 11.00 13.48
C LYS A 15 6.83 10.82 14.48
N GLU A 16 6.95 11.68 15.48
CA GLU A 16 8.03 11.59 16.49
C GLU A 16 7.89 10.37 17.39
N GLU A 17 6.65 10.02 17.76
CA GLU A 17 6.33 8.79 18.51
C GLU A 17 6.71 7.54 17.71
N ILE A 18 6.46 7.57 16.39
CA ILE A 18 6.82 6.48 15.48
C ILE A 18 8.34 6.32 15.36
N TYR A 19 9.10 7.42 15.25
CA TYR A 19 10.57 7.37 15.17
C TYR A 19 11.26 6.87 16.44
N SER A 20 10.63 7.06 17.60
CA SER A 20 11.20 6.65 18.89
C SER A 20 11.22 5.14 19.12
N PHE A 21 10.59 4.35 18.25
CA PHE A 21 10.43 2.91 18.44
C PHE A 21 11.65 2.11 17.95
N THR A 22 12.13 1.19 18.80
CA THR A 22 13.37 0.43 18.61
C THR A 22 13.16 -0.98 18.03
N SER A 23 13.89 -1.28 16.94
CA SER A 23 14.52 -2.53 16.45
C SER A 23 13.91 -3.95 16.64
N THR A 24 12.74 -4.15 17.23
CA THR A 24 12.13 -5.49 17.31
C THR A 24 11.29 -5.79 16.05
N VAL A 25 11.57 -6.93 15.42
CA VAL A 25 10.79 -7.43 14.28
C VAL A 25 9.40 -7.80 14.78
N SER A 26 8.40 -6.96 14.49
CA SER A 26 7.00 -7.17 14.88
C SER A 26 6.03 -6.60 13.84
N HIS A 27 4.77 -7.03 13.92
CA HIS A 27 3.69 -6.47 13.12
C HIS A 27 3.41 -4.99 13.44
N GLU A 28 3.70 -4.56 14.66
CA GLU A 28 3.61 -3.15 15.09
C GLU A 28 4.73 -2.32 14.47
N CYS A 29 5.95 -2.86 14.40
CA CYS A 29 7.08 -2.23 13.71
C CYS A 29 6.77 -2.06 12.21
N PHE A 30 6.23 -3.11 11.58
CA PHE A 30 5.78 -3.03 10.18
C PHE A 30 4.69 -1.98 9.96
N LEU A 31 3.72 -1.85 10.87
CA LEU A 31 2.73 -0.77 10.84
C LEU A 31 3.39 0.61 10.93
N LYS A 32 4.31 0.80 11.88
CA LYS A 32 5.03 2.07 12.10
C LYS A 32 5.80 2.52 10.85
N GLU A 33 6.59 1.61 10.26
CA GLU A 33 7.35 1.89 9.05
C GLU A 33 6.43 2.22 7.86
N GLU A 34 5.33 1.48 7.70
CA GLU A 34 4.35 1.80 6.64
C GLU A 34 3.66 3.14 6.88
N VAL A 35 3.37 3.53 8.13
CA VAL A 35 2.79 4.85 8.43
C VAL A 35 3.76 5.97 8.05
N LEU A 36 5.06 5.83 8.31
CA LEU A 36 6.06 6.81 7.87
C LEU A 36 6.11 6.91 6.34
N ARG A 37 6.10 5.77 5.66
CA ARG A 37 6.06 5.70 4.20
C ARG A 37 4.79 6.35 3.64
N PHE A 38 3.64 6.05 4.24
CA PHE A 38 2.35 6.65 3.91
C PHE A 38 2.38 8.16 4.09
N ILE A 39 2.86 8.68 5.22
CA ILE A 39 2.96 10.13 5.48
C ILE A 39 3.80 10.81 4.38
N SER A 40 4.94 10.23 4.01
CA SER A 40 5.82 10.76 2.97
C SER A 40 5.11 10.83 1.61
N ILE A 41 4.48 9.73 1.20
CA ILE A 41 3.83 9.62 -0.11
C ILE A 41 2.55 10.47 -0.17
N ALA A 42 1.67 10.35 0.83
CA ALA A 42 0.43 11.12 0.91
C ALA A 42 0.73 12.63 1.02
N GLY A 43 1.75 13.00 1.79
CA GLY A 43 2.23 14.38 1.87
C GLY A 43 2.74 14.88 0.52
N THR A 44 3.51 14.07 -0.21
CA THR A 44 3.97 14.43 -1.56
C THR A 44 2.80 14.62 -2.52
N ILE A 45 1.85 13.69 -2.53
CA ILE A 45 0.66 13.79 -3.39
C ILE A 45 -0.11 15.07 -3.09
N ALA A 46 -0.37 15.34 -1.82
CA ALA A 46 -1.18 16.47 -1.39
C ALA A 46 -0.54 17.84 -1.61
N ASN A 47 0.80 17.93 -1.66
CA ASN A 47 1.49 19.19 -1.93
C ASN A 47 1.79 19.40 -3.43
N SER A 48 1.93 18.32 -4.21
CA SER A 48 2.40 18.40 -5.60
C SER A 48 1.30 18.26 -6.66
N PHE A 49 0.15 17.67 -6.31
CA PHE A 49 -0.92 17.36 -7.27
C PHE A 49 -2.30 17.91 -6.84
N PRO A 50 -2.48 19.24 -6.79
CA PRO A 50 -3.72 19.85 -6.31
C PRO A 50 -4.92 19.66 -7.27
N ASN A 51 -4.69 19.34 -8.55
CA ASN A 51 -5.73 19.22 -9.57
C ASN A 51 -5.92 17.78 -10.06
N VAL A 52 -5.55 16.78 -9.26
CA VAL A 52 -5.57 15.36 -9.64
C VAL A 52 -6.94 14.86 -10.13
N ALA A 53 -8.03 15.43 -9.64
CA ALA A 53 -9.38 15.11 -10.10
C ALA A 53 -9.62 15.51 -11.58
N THR A 54 -8.97 16.57 -12.05
CA THR A 54 -9.22 17.17 -13.38
C THR A 54 -8.03 17.06 -14.34
N SER A 55 -6.82 16.74 -13.85
CA SER A 55 -5.60 16.69 -14.66
C SER A 55 -5.11 15.26 -14.89
N ILE A 56 -5.05 14.83 -16.16
CA ILE A 56 -4.48 13.52 -16.53
C ILE A 56 -2.99 13.47 -16.18
N ASP A 57 -2.25 14.54 -16.45
CA ASP A 57 -0.80 14.59 -16.19
C ASP A 57 -0.48 14.42 -14.71
N GLU A 58 -1.27 15.03 -13.83
CA GLU A 58 -1.13 14.83 -12.39
C GLU A 58 -1.55 13.40 -11.96
N ARG A 59 -2.59 12.83 -12.59
CA ARG A 59 -3.02 11.45 -12.33
C ARG A 59 -1.95 10.42 -12.66
N ILE A 60 -1.25 10.57 -13.78
CA ILE A 60 -0.23 9.62 -14.24
C ILE A 60 0.76 9.31 -13.11
N LEU A 61 1.26 10.33 -12.40
CA LEU A 61 2.21 10.12 -11.32
C LEU A 61 1.53 9.83 -9.97
N SER A 62 0.48 10.56 -9.63
CA SER A 62 -0.18 10.40 -8.32
C SER A 62 -0.86 9.04 -8.15
N HIS A 63 -1.44 8.45 -9.20
CA HIS A 63 -2.02 7.10 -9.15
C HIS A 63 -0.94 6.04 -8.89
N ILE A 64 0.24 6.20 -9.49
CA ILE A 64 1.39 5.31 -9.28
C ILE A 64 1.85 5.40 -7.81
N MET A 65 2.00 6.63 -7.32
CA MET A 65 2.38 6.88 -5.93
C MET A 65 1.33 6.31 -4.96
N LEU A 66 0.04 6.56 -5.21
CA LEU A 66 -1.06 6.06 -4.38
C LEU A 66 -1.15 4.53 -4.38
N ARG A 67 -0.98 3.87 -5.53
CA ARG A 67 -0.96 2.41 -5.63
C ARG A 67 0.04 1.82 -4.65
N SER A 68 1.21 2.45 -4.55
CA SER A 68 2.30 1.96 -3.72
C SER A 68 1.92 1.93 -2.22
N VAL A 69 1.05 2.82 -1.74
CA VAL A 69 0.54 2.79 -0.35
C VAL A 69 -0.70 1.91 -0.19
N ILE A 70 -1.57 1.83 -1.21
CA ILE A 70 -2.77 0.99 -1.17
C ILE A 70 -2.41 -0.48 -0.91
N GLU A 71 -1.36 -0.99 -1.56
CA GLU A 71 -0.97 -2.39 -1.41
C GLU A 71 -0.63 -2.74 0.05
N ASN A 72 0.20 -1.93 0.70
CA ASN A 72 0.57 -2.16 2.10
C ASN A 72 -0.59 -1.82 3.05
N TYR A 73 -1.43 -0.84 2.73
CA TYR A 73 -2.67 -0.61 3.45
C TYR A 73 -3.56 -1.86 3.50
N ILE A 74 -3.73 -2.58 2.37
CA ILE A 74 -4.48 -3.84 2.33
C ILE A 74 -3.79 -4.91 3.20
N LYS A 75 -2.46 -5.03 3.15
CA LYS A 75 -1.71 -5.97 3.99
C LYS A 75 -1.86 -5.67 5.48
N ILE A 76 -1.81 -4.39 5.88
CA ILE A 76 -2.04 -3.96 7.26
C ILE A 76 -3.48 -4.28 7.67
N ARG A 77 -4.48 -3.95 6.84
CA ARG A 77 -5.88 -4.34 7.07
C ARG A 77 -6.00 -5.84 7.30
N TYR A 78 -5.35 -6.65 6.47
CA TYR A 78 -5.35 -8.09 6.59
C TYR A 78 -4.76 -8.55 7.93
N ILE A 79 -3.54 -8.11 8.28
CA ILE A 79 -2.85 -8.44 9.53
C ILE A 79 -3.73 -8.11 10.75
N PHE A 80 -4.28 -6.90 10.80
CA PHE A 80 -4.98 -6.37 11.98
C PHE A 80 -6.51 -6.59 11.95
N HIS A 81 -7.06 -7.28 10.95
CA HIS A 81 -8.49 -7.51 10.86
C HIS A 81 -9.03 -8.45 11.96
N ASP A 82 -8.23 -9.43 12.40
CA ASP A 82 -8.57 -10.35 13.49
C ASP A 82 -7.41 -10.39 14.49
N SER A 83 -7.62 -9.86 15.69
CA SER A 83 -6.58 -9.74 16.72
C SER A 83 -6.03 -11.09 17.17
N SER A 84 -6.82 -12.17 17.06
CA SER A 84 -6.36 -13.53 17.38
C SER A 84 -5.43 -14.11 16.33
N LYS A 85 -5.38 -13.52 15.13
CA LYS A 85 -4.58 -13.98 13.99
C LYS A 85 -3.47 -13.01 13.59
N THR A 86 -3.30 -11.89 14.29
CA THR A 86 -2.35 -10.83 13.92
C THR A 86 -0.92 -11.35 13.72
N ALA A 87 -0.40 -12.12 14.67
CA ALA A 87 0.95 -12.71 14.56
C ALA A 87 1.05 -13.69 13.36
N ASN A 88 0.10 -14.61 13.22
CA ASN A 88 0.10 -15.60 12.14
C ASN A 88 0.00 -14.94 10.76
N ARG A 89 -0.85 -13.93 10.61
CA ARG A 89 -1.00 -13.17 9.35
C ARG A 89 0.24 -12.36 9.04
N PHE A 90 0.92 -11.82 10.04
CA PHE A 90 2.22 -11.18 9.84
C PHE A 90 3.28 -12.18 9.37
N ASP A 91 3.32 -13.38 9.95
CA ASP A 91 4.21 -14.45 9.50
C ASP A 91 3.94 -14.86 8.04
N GLU A 92 2.67 -14.91 7.64
CA GLU A 92 2.28 -15.14 6.24
C GLU A 92 2.82 -14.05 5.29
N ILE A 93 2.81 -12.78 5.71
CA ILE A 93 3.38 -11.66 4.96
C ILE A 93 4.91 -11.80 4.86
N LEU A 94 5.57 -12.18 5.96
CA LEU A 94 7.01 -12.47 5.95
C LEU A 94 7.35 -13.62 4.99
N ASN A 95 6.52 -14.66 4.94
CA ASN A 95 6.71 -15.78 4.02
C ASN A 95 6.55 -15.34 2.56
N SER A 96 5.55 -14.52 2.25
CA SER A 96 5.41 -13.93 0.92
C SER A 96 6.63 -13.06 0.54
N PHE A 97 7.14 -12.25 1.48
CA PHE A 97 8.37 -11.47 1.26
C PHE A 97 9.58 -12.36 0.95
N ARG A 98 9.79 -13.43 1.72
CA ARG A 98 10.89 -14.39 1.51
C ARG A 98 10.89 -14.96 0.09
N ASP A 99 9.71 -15.28 -0.44
CA ASP A 99 9.60 -15.79 -1.81
C ASP A 99 9.92 -14.73 -2.86
N GLU A 100 9.35 -13.52 -2.74
CA GLU A 100 9.61 -12.45 -3.70
C GLU A 100 11.08 -12.01 -3.66
N TYR A 101 11.68 -11.92 -2.47
CA TYR A 101 13.10 -11.62 -2.33
C TYR A 101 13.99 -12.71 -2.94
N SER A 102 13.62 -13.99 -2.81
CA SER A 102 14.35 -15.08 -3.46
C SER A 102 14.31 -14.97 -4.99
N LYS A 103 13.18 -14.54 -5.57
CA LYS A 103 13.07 -14.29 -7.01
C LYS A 103 13.98 -13.13 -7.41
N LEU A 104 13.88 -12.00 -6.70
CA LEU A 104 14.74 -10.83 -6.92
C LEU A 104 16.23 -11.21 -6.89
N PHE A 105 16.68 -11.95 -5.87
CA PHE A 105 18.07 -12.38 -5.76
C PHE A 105 18.54 -13.23 -6.95
N ASN A 106 17.66 -14.10 -7.47
CA ASN A 106 17.99 -14.94 -8.63
C ASN A 106 18.03 -14.14 -9.94
N ASP A 107 17.15 -13.14 -10.08
CA ASP A 107 17.04 -12.29 -11.27
C ASP A 107 18.15 -11.22 -11.33
N ILE A 108 18.76 -10.88 -10.19
CA ILE A 108 19.86 -9.93 -10.13
C ILE A 108 21.08 -10.44 -10.89
N HIS A 109 21.63 -9.56 -11.74
CA HIS A 109 22.85 -9.79 -12.47
C HIS A 109 24.00 -10.13 -11.51
N SER A 110 24.81 -11.13 -11.87
CA SER A 110 25.83 -11.71 -10.98
C SER A 110 26.78 -10.68 -10.38
N ALA A 111 27.09 -9.60 -11.12
CA ALA A 111 27.94 -8.49 -10.67
C ALA A 111 27.44 -7.76 -9.41
N TYR A 112 26.12 -7.75 -9.15
CA TYR A 112 25.53 -7.03 -8.00
C TYR A 112 25.05 -7.97 -6.89
N ARG A 113 25.20 -9.29 -7.04
CA ARG A 113 24.67 -10.25 -6.05
C ARG A 113 25.32 -10.12 -4.68
N SER A 114 26.57 -9.66 -4.60
CA SER A 114 27.26 -9.41 -3.33
C SER A 114 26.78 -8.16 -2.60
N GLU A 115 25.94 -7.32 -3.23
CA GLU A 115 25.41 -6.10 -2.63
C GLU A 115 24.11 -6.32 -1.84
N ILE A 116 23.54 -7.52 -1.93
CA ILE A 116 22.31 -7.88 -1.23
C ILE A 116 22.47 -9.18 -0.44
N GLU A 117 21.66 -9.34 0.60
CA GLU A 117 21.72 -10.51 1.47
C GLU A 117 21.33 -11.79 0.72
N THR A 118 22.05 -12.87 0.99
CA THR A 118 21.73 -14.17 0.38
C THR A 118 20.50 -14.78 1.07
N PRO A 119 19.48 -15.23 0.31
CA PRO A 119 18.32 -15.92 0.89
C PRO A 119 18.73 -17.12 1.75
N ILE A 120 18.15 -17.26 2.93
CA ILE A 120 18.48 -18.35 3.86
C ILE A 120 17.88 -19.66 3.35
N ILE A 121 18.65 -20.75 3.46
CA ILE A 121 18.20 -22.11 3.16
C ILE A 121 16.98 -22.44 4.02
N GLY A 122 15.90 -22.93 3.39
CA GLY A 122 14.67 -23.34 4.11
C GLY A 122 13.56 -22.27 4.16
N TRP A 123 13.65 -21.20 3.37
CA TRP A 123 12.51 -20.30 3.13
C TRP A 123 11.34 -20.98 2.39
N LYS A 124 11.59 -22.10 1.72
CA LYS A 124 10.55 -22.88 1.03
C LYS A 124 9.65 -23.61 2.05
N THR A 125 8.39 -23.82 1.68
CA THR A 125 7.33 -24.56 2.43
C THR A 125 6.71 -23.89 3.65
N ARG A 126 6.30 -22.62 3.56
CA ARG A 126 5.53 -21.94 4.63
C ARG A 126 4.20 -21.37 4.10
N PRO A 127 3.14 -21.26 4.93
CA PRO A 127 1.90 -20.60 4.55
C PRO A 127 2.16 -19.16 4.12
N LYS A 128 1.66 -18.78 2.96
CA LYS A 128 1.85 -17.45 2.38
C LYS A 128 0.59 -16.65 2.55
N ALA A 129 0.75 -15.33 2.58
CA ALA A 129 -0.40 -14.46 2.58
C ALA A 129 -1.18 -14.64 1.25
N PRO A 130 -2.51 -14.59 1.28
CA PRO A 130 -3.32 -14.61 0.06
C PRO A 130 -2.97 -13.43 -0.85
N ASN A 131 -3.36 -13.47 -2.13
CA ASN A 131 -3.20 -12.30 -2.99
C ASN A 131 -4.10 -11.14 -2.50
N LEU A 132 -3.87 -9.91 -2.96
CA LEU A 132 -4.59 -8.73 -2.47
C LEU A 132 -6.12 -8.83 -2.62
N LYS A 133 -6.62 -9.44 -3.69
CA LYS A 133 -8.06 -9.61 -3.89
C LYS A 133 -8.64 -10.56 -2.84
N ASP A 134 -7.94 -11.64 -2.56
CA ASP A 134 -8.33 -12.62 -1.55
C ASP A 134 -8.15 -12.09 -0.12
N MET A 135 -7.16 -11.23 0.13
CA MET A 135 -7.09 -10.48 1.40
C MET A 135 -8.36 -9.64 1.61
N LEU A 136 -8.79 -8.91 0.58
CA LEU A 136 -9.97 -8.05 0.65
C LEU A 136 -11.29 -8.83 0.82
N SER A 137 -11.38 -10.07 0.32
CA SER A 137 -12.56 -10.92 0.55
C SER A 137 -12.66 -11.42 2.00
N ILE A 138 -11.51 -11.59 2.65
CA ILE A 138 -11.39 -11.96 4.07
C ILE A 138 -11.70 -10.76 4.98
N ILE A 139 -11.18 -9.57 4.65
CA ILE A 139 -11.37 -8.37 5.48
C ILE A 139 -12.85 -7.96 5.44
N LYS A 140 -13.46 -7.83 6.63
CA LYS A 140 -14.80 -7.27 6.81
C LYS A 140 -14.78 -5.84 7.34
N ASP A 141 -15.75 -5.04 6.92
CA ASP A 141 -16.05 -3.75 7.53
C ASP A 141 -16.90 -3.87 8.81
N ASP A 142 -17.28 -2.73 9.39
CA ASP A 142 -18.08 -2.69 10.62
C ASP A 142 -19.51 -3.24 10.45
N LEU A 143 -19.98 -3.38 9.21
CA LEU A 143 -21.26 -4.01 8.86
C LEU A 143 -21.12 -5.52 8.56
N GLY A 144 -19.89 -6.04 8.59
CA GLY A 144 -19.59 -7.43 8.27
C GLY A 144 -19.47 -7.71 6.76
N GLU A 145 -19.48 -6.68 5.90
CA GLU A 145 -19.35 -6.83 4.45
C GLU A 145 -17.88 -6.96 4.03
N SER A 146 -17.60 -7.76 3.00
CA SER A 146 -16.24 -7.85 2.45
C SER A 146 -15.84 -6.60 1.69
N LEU A 147 -14.53 -6.32 1.71
CA LEU A 147 -13.94 -5.21 0.96
C LEU A 147 -13.48 -5.60 -0.44
N ASP A 148 -13.82 -6.79 -0.95
CA ASP A 148 -13.40 -7.28 -2.27
C ASP A 148 -13.78 -6.33 -3.41
N LYS A 149 -14.91 -5.63 -3.26
CA LYS A 149 -15.31 -4.56 -4.18
C LYS A 149 -14.26 -3.44 -4.28
N SER A 150 -13.51 -3.14 -3.24
CA SER A 150 -12.46 -2.10 -3.28
C SER A 150 -11.22 -2.50 -4.09
N TYR A 151 -11.11 -3.75 -4.53
CA TYR A 151 -9.97 -4.22 -5.33
C TYR A 151 -9.78 -3.43 -6.64
N PHE A 152 -10.86 -2.85 -7.19
CA PHE A 152 -10.75 -2.04 -8.41
C PHE A 152 -9.84 -0.81 -8.21
N ILE A 153 -9.75 -0.24 -7.00
CA ILE A 153 -8.92 0.93 -6.71
C ILE A 153 -7.44 0.58 -6.93
N TYR A 154 -7.00 -0.55 -6.38
CA TYR A 154 -5.65 -1.09 -6.63
C TYR A 154 -5.42 -1.38 -8.11
N ARG A 155 -6.43 -1.92 -8.80
CA ARG A 155 -6.33 -2.25 -10.24
C ARG A 155 -6.17 -1.02 -11.12
N ILE A 156 -6.87 0.07 -10.84
CA ILE A 156 -6.70 1.35 -11.57
C ILE A 156 -5.25 1.82 -11.45
N GLY A 157 -4.75 1.99 -10.21
CA GLY A 157 -3.36 2.43 -10.02
C GLY A 157 -2.32 1.46 -10.61
N SER A 158 -2.60 0.15 -10.60
CA SER A 158 -1.76 -0.85 -11.27
C SER A 158 -1.75 -0.70 -12.78
N PHE A 159 -2.89 -0.36 -13.38
CA PHE A 159 -3.00 -0.12 -14.81
C PHE A 159 -2.19 1.13 -15.21
N ASP A 160 -2.28 2.21 -14.42
CA ASP A 160 -1.46 3.41 -14.60
C ASP A 160 0.04 3.16 -14.45
N THR A 161 0.43 2.32 -13.47
CA THR A 161 1.85 1.98 -13.22
C THR A 161 2.52 1.32 -14.43
N HIS A 162 1.75 0.62 -15.26
CA HIS A 162 2.27 0.00 -16.48
C HIS A 162 2.14 0.91 -17.72
N GLY A 163 1.70 2.16 -17.56
CA GLY A 163 1.44 3.07 -18.67
C GLY A 163 0.26 2.64 -19.54
N ASN A 164 -0.56 1.70 -19.08
CA ASN A 164 -1.68 1.18 -19.88
C ASN A 164 -2.83 2.18 -20.02
N SER A 165 -2.83 3.24 -19.21
CA SER A 165 -3.80 4.32 -19.25
C SER A 165 -3.43 5.47 -20.21
N LEU A 166 -2.28 5.39 -20.89
CA LEU A 166 -1.83 6.44 -21.80
C LEU A 166 -2.74 6.52 -23.04
N ASN A 167 -3.09 7.73 -23.45
CA ASN A 167 -3.99 7.99 -24.58
C ASN A 167 -3.56 7.32 -25.88
N ALA A 168 -2.25 7.13 -26.10
CA ALA A 168 -1.74 6.44 -27.28
C ALA A 168 -2.32 5.01 -27.42
N LEU A 169 -2.44 4.27 -26.30
CA LEU A 169 -3.00 2.92 -26.31
C LEU A 169 -4.52 2.95 -26.46
N PHE A 170 -5.20 3.85 -25.75
CA PHE A 170 -6.65 3.99 -25.86
C PHE A 170 -7.09 4.37 -27.27
N ASN A 171 -6.45 5.37 -27.88
CA ASN A 171 -6.80 5.84 -29.21
C ASN A 171 -6.53 4.76 -30.26
N ALA A 172 -5.42 4.03 -30.14
CA ALA A 172 -5.10 2.94 -31.07
C ALA A 172 -6.10 1.77 -31.00
N VAL A 173 -6.68 1.50 -29.84
CA VAL A 173 -7.60 0.36 -29.64
C VAL A 173 -9.07 0.74 -29.90
N PHE A 174 -9.49 1.95 -29.53
CA PHE A 174 -10.90 2.34 -29.53
C PHE A 174 -11.27 3.41 -30.57
N ASP A 175 -10.29 3.99 -31.26
CA ASP A 175 -10.47 5.05 -32.27
C ASP A 175 -11.30 6.24 -31.78
N LYS A 176 -11.15 6.57 -30.49
CA LYS A 176 -11.83 7.68 -29.82
C LYS A 176 -11.13 8.05 -28.52
N ASP A 177 -11.45 9.26 -28.04
CA ASP A 177 -11.12 9.66 -26.68
C ASP A 177 -11.80 8.74 -25.67
N CYS A 178 -11.00 8.06 -24.85
CA CYS A 178 -11.50 7.14 -23.83
C CYS A 178 -11.52 7.80 -22.46
N ASN A 179 -12.63 7.60 -21.75
CA ASN A 179 -12.69 7.89 -20.33
C ASN A 179 -11.96 6.79 -19.56
N PHE A 180 -11.00 7.16 -18.72
CA PHE A 180 -10.42 6.28 -17.73
C PHE A 180 -10.86 6.72 -16.32
N PRO A 181 -11.19 5.78 -15.41
CA PRO A 181 -11.65 6.16 -14.08
C PRO A 181 -10.61 6.99 -13.34
N TYR A 182 -11.06 8.08 -12.71
CA TYR A 182 -10.24 8.80 -11.75
C TYR A 182 -10.52 8.28 -10.34
N LEU A 183 -9.51 8.34 -9.48
CA LEU A 183 -9.65 8.00 -8.07
C LEU A 183 -9.84 9.28 -7.26
N GLU A 184 -10.74 9.25 -6.28
CA GLU A 184 -10.86 10.29 -5.25
C GLU A 184 -9.68 10.18 -4.27
N ILE A 185 -8.47 10.52 -4.74
CA ILE A 185 -7.22 10.21 -4.03
C ILE A 185 -7.20 10.79 -2.62
N PHE A 186 -7.70 12.01 -2.43
CA PHE A 186 -7.71 12.63 -1.11
C PHE A 186 -8.65 11.92 -0.15
N SER A 187 -9.80 11.45 -0.61
CA SER A 187 -10.71 10.62 0.20
C SER A 187 -10.06 9.28 0.57
N ILE A 188 -9.33 8.66 -0.37
CA ILE A 188 -8.58 7.42 -0.10
C ILE A 188 -7.50 7.67 0.95
N ILE A 189 -6.73 8.77 0.83
CA ILE A 189 -5.71 9.15 1.82
C ILE A 189 -6.34 9.37 3.19
N GLU A 190 -7.49 10.05 3.29
CA GLU A 190 -8.21 10.23 4.56
C GLU A 190 -8.60 8.90 5.18
N HIS A 191 -9.13 8.00 4.38
CA HIS A 191 -9.56 6.69 4.85
C HIS A 191 -8.38 5.84 5.36
N ILE A 192 -7.24 5.87 4.67
CA ILE A 192 -6.02 5.18 5.12
C ILE A 192 -5.51 5.79 6.44
N ALA A 193 -5.46 7.13 6.53
CA ALA A 193 -5.00 7.82 7.73
C ALA A 193 -5.89 7.51 8.94
N ASP A 194 -7.21 7.55 8.77
CA ASP A 194 -8.16 7.24 9.83
C ASP A 194 -8.04 5.79 10.31
N TYR A 195 -7.86 4.84 9.39
CA TYR A 195 -7.63 3.45 9.75
C TYR A 195 -6.35 3.26 10.56
N TYR A 196 -5.23 3.87 10.15
CA TYR A 196 -3.97 3.78 10.91
C TYR A 196 -4.08 4.43 12.30
N LEU A 197 -4.74 5.59 12.42
CA LEU A 197 -5.03 6.21 13.71
C LEU A 197 -5.86 5.29 14.61
N SER A 198 -6.84 4.58 14.04
CA SER A 198 -7.64 3.60 14.78
C SER A 198 -6.79 2.44 15.33
N LEU A 199 -5.77 2.00 14.59
CA LEU A 199 -4.84 0.96 15.03
C LEU A 199 -3.95 1.45 16.16
N PHE A 200 -3.38 2.65 16.05
CA PHE A 200 -2.59 3.26 17.13
C PHE A 200 -3.39 3.31 18.44
N LYS A 201 -4.66 3.75 18.36
CA LYS A 201 -5.56 3.77 19.52
C LYS A 201 -5.86 2.37 20.07
N ARG A 202 -6.12 1.39 19.21
CA ARG A 202 -6.52 0.03 19.62
C ARG A 202 -5.38 -0.73 20.28
N TYR A 203 -4.16 -0.60 19.75
CA TYR A 203 -3.01 -1.39 20.18
C TYR A 203 -2.09 -0.62 21.14
N SER A 204 -2.47 0.61 21.54
CA SER A 204 -1.64 1.48 22.40
C SER A 204 -0.23 1.68 21.84
N ILE A 205 -0.15 1.84 20.51
CA ILE A 205 1.09 1.96 19.73
C ILE A 205 1.52 3.43 19.61
#